data_AF-A0A948G4U0-F1
#
_entry.id   AF-A0A948G4U0-F1
#
_cell.length_a   1.000
_cell.length_b   1.000
_cell.length_c   1.000
_cell.angle_alpha   90.00
_cell.angle_beta   90.00
_cell.angle_gamma   90.00
#
_symmetry.space_group_name_H-M   'P 1'
#
loop_
_entity.id
_entity.type
_entity.pdbx_description
1 polymer ?
#
loop_
_entity_poly.entity_id
_entity_poly.type
_entity_poly.pdbx_seq_one_letter_code
_entity_poly.pdbx_strand_id
1 'polypeptide(L)'
;MKKDIANRATNWEMRKEYDFSNVRPNKYAEKYAKGTNIVVIEPDLVEFFPNSESVNTALRALASIFPKHRLEEKTKKSSLINHATMA
;
A
#
# COMPACT_ATOMS: atom_id res chain seq x y z
N MET A 1 -8.17 -35.08 -24.47
CA MET A 1 -6.82 -34.73 -23.95
C MET A 1 -6.97 -33.55 -23.01
N LYS A 2 -7.00 -33.77 -21.69
CA LYS A 2 -7.13 -32.71 -20.67
C LYS A 2 -5.81 -32.66 -19.89
N LYS A 3 -4.75 -32.00 -20.40
CA LYS A 3 -3.45 -31.97 -19.72
C LYS A 3 -2.66 -30.66 -19.86
N ASP A 4 -3.29 -29.49 -19.99
CA ASP A 4 -2.51 -28.24 -20.17
C ASP A 4 -2.77 -27.15 -19.11
N ILE A 5 -3.61 -27.42 -18.11
CA ILE A 5 -3.96 -26.42 -17.09
C ILE A 5 -3.01 -26.49 -15.87
N ALA A 6 -2.42 -27.67 -15.60
CA ALA A 6 -1.63 -27.90 -14.40
C ALA A 6 -0.22 -27.25 -14.40
N ASN A 7 0.30 -26.80 -15.56
CA ASN A 7 1.69 -26.36 -15.68
C ASN A 7 1.89 -24.83 -15.68
N ARG A 8 0.82 -24.04 -15.46
CA ARG A 8 0.93 -22.57 -15.36
C ARG A 8 1.35 -22.07 -13.97
N ALA A 9 1.34 -22.95 -12.96
CA ALA A 9 1.58 -22.57 -11.57
C ALA A 9 3.03 -22.70 -11.11
N THR A 10 3.98 -23.05 -11.98
CA THR A 10 5.36 -23.40 -11.57
C THR A 10 6.46 -22.83 -12.46
N ASN A 11 6.16 -21.86 -13.32
CA ASN A 11 7.19 -21.16 -14.10
C ASN A 11 7.42 -19.74 -13.58
N TRP A 12 8.04 -19.63 -12.40
CA TRP A 12 8.63 -18.37 -11.90
C TRP A 12 10.06 -18.17 -12.45
N GLU A 13 10.44 -18.82 -13.54
CA GLU A 13 11.78 -18.71 -14.09
C GLU A 13 12.00 -17.28 -14.59
N MET A 14 13.01 -16.62 -14.02
CA MET A 14 13.45 -15.31 -14.45
C MET A 14 13.86 -15.38 -15.92
N ARG A 15 13.31 -14.47 -16.72
CA ARG A 15 13.66 -14.36 -18.15
C ARG A 15 15.15 -14.03 -18.30
N LYS A 16 15.81 -14.67 -19.27
CA LYS A 16 17.26 -14.51 -19.53
C LYS A 16 17.62 -13.08 -19.93
N GLU A 17 16.65 -12.32 -20.42
CA GLU A 17 16.79 -10.94 -20.85
C GLU A 17 16.85 -9.94 -19.68
N TYR A 18 16.55 -10.35 -18.45
CA TYR A 18 16.64 -9.47 -17.30
C TYR A 18 18.02 -9.55 -16.64
N ASP A 19 18.76 -8.45 -16.73
CA ASP A 19 20.00 -8.24 -15.98
C ASP A 19 19.72 -7.47 -14.68
N PHE A 20 19.88 -8.14 -13.54
CA PHE A 20 19.71 -7.56 -12.21
C PHE A 20 21.06 -7.22 -11.53
N SER A 21 22.19 -7.29 -12.25
CA SER A 21 23.53 -7.02 -11.69
C SER A 21 23.69 -5.59 -11.16
N ASN A 22 22.91 -4.64 -11.69
CA ASN A 22 22.98 -3.21 -11.35
C ASN A 22 21.71 -2.67 -10.68
N VAL A 23 20.90 -3.52 -10.05
CA VAL A 23 19.65 -3.09 -9.42
C VAL A 23 19.94 -2.15 -8.26
N ARG A 24 19.30 -0.98 -8.28
CA ARG A 24 19.25 -0.08 -7.14
C ARG A 24 17.99 -0.37 -6.32
N PRO A 25 18.06 -0.34 -4.99
CA PRO A 25 16.88 -0.38 -4.15
C PRO A 25 15.85 0.67 -4.58
N ASN A 26 14.57 0.29 -4.64
CA ASN A 26 13.51 1.23 -4.97
C ASN A 26 13.48 2.36 -3.92
N LYS A 27 13.64 3.62 -4.36
CA LYS A 27 13.57 4.83 -3.52
C LYS A 27 12.27 4.97 -2.70
N TYR A 28 11.24 4.22 -3.07
CA TYR A 28 9.94 4.20 -2.39
C TYR A 28 9.69 2.93 -1.58
N ALA A 29 10.63 1.97 -1.53
CA ALA A 29 10.46 0.70 -0.81
C ALA A 29 10.10 0.92 0.67
N GLU A 30 10.78 1.85 1.34
CA GLU A 30 10.49 2.21 2.73
C GLU A 30 9.14 2.90 2.91
N LYS A 31 8.68 3.64 1.89
CA LYS A 31 7.37 4.32 1.94
C LYS A 31 6.22 3.34 1.73
N TYR A 32 6.44 2.30 0.93
CA TYR A 32 5.48 1.20 0.75
C TYR A 32 5.19 0.46 2.06
N ALA A 33 6.22 0.22 2.88
CA ALA A 33 6.06 -0.42 4.19
C ALA A 33 5.24 0.42 5.19
N LYS A 34 5.13 1.73 4.96
CA LYS A 34 4.40 2.68 5.82
C LYS A 34 2.93 2.87 5.42
N GLY A 35 2.45 2.14 4.40
CA GLY A 35 1.09 2.28 3.85
C GLY A 35 1.01 3.23 2.65
N THR A 36 -0.14 3.25 1.98
CA THR A 36 -0.35 3.90 0.68
C THR A 36 -0.03 5.40 0.74
N ASN A 37 1.09 5.82 0.13
CA ASN A 37 1.53 7.21 0.07
C ASN A 37 0.79 8.03 -1.01
N ILE A 38 -0.32 7.52 -1.54
CA ILE A 38 -1.13 8.14 -2.58
C ILE A 38 -2.56 8.24 -2.05
N VAL A 39 -3.06 9.47 -1.98
CA VAL A 39 -4.45 9.79 -1.66
C VAL A 39 -5.06 10.38 -2.92
N VAL A 40 -6.10 9.74 -3.44
CA VAL A 40 -6.89 10.28 -4.55
C VAL A 40 -7.90 11.25 -3.96
N ILE A 41 -7.96 12.44 -4.53
CA ILE A 41 -8.93 13.48 -4.18
C ILE A 41 -9.97 13.51 -5.31
N GLU A 42 -11.22 13.77 -4.97
CA GLU A 42 -12.30 13.90 -5.95
C GLU A 42 -12.01 15.06 -6.94
N PRO A 43 -12.42 14.94 -8.22
CA PRO A 43 -12.08 15.92 -9.25
C PRO A 43 -12.61 17.34 -9.00
N ASP A 44 -13.75 17.47 -8.33
CA ASP A 44 -14.37 18.75 -7.95
C ASP A 44 -13.50 19.55 -6.97
N LEU A 45 -12.73 18.88 -6.13
CA LEU A 45 -11.82 19.51 -5.18
C LEU A 45 -10.50 19.97 -5.81
N VAL A 46 -10.17 19.48 -7.02
CA VAL A 46 -8.91 19.85 -7.71
C VAL A 46 -8.90 21.34 -8.07
N GLU A 47 -10.06 21.93 -8.38
CA GLU A 47 -10.17 23.37 -8.68
C GLU A 47 -9.81 24.25 -7.47
N PHE A 48 -10.09 23.77 -6.25
CA PHE A 48 -9.79 24.48 -5.02
C PHE A 48 -8.37 24.21 -4.50
N PHE A 49 -7.78 23.07 -4.89
CA PHE A 49 -6.49 22.60 -4.41
C PHE A 49 -5.53 22.31 -5.57
N PRO A 50 -4.93 23.34 -6.18
CA PRO A 50 -4.09 23.18 -7.37
C PRO A 50 -2.77 22.43 -7.11
N ASN A 51 -2.35 22.31 -5.84
CA ASN A 51 -1.12 21.62 -5.47
C ASN A 51 -1.16 20.99 -4.07
N SER A 52 -0.21 20.10 -3.80
CA SER A 52 -0.09 19.40 -2.51
C SER A 52 0.15 20.32 -1.31
N GLU A 53 0.75 21.50 -1.49
CA GLU A 53 1.00 22.45 -0.41
C GLU A 53 -0.30 23.05 0.10
N SER A 54 -1.21 23.43 -0.81
CA SER A 54 -2.55 23.94 -0.50
C SER A 54 -3.39 22.92 0.28
N VAL A 55 -3.38 21.65 -0.16
CA VAL A 55 -4.05 20.54 0.53
C VAL A 55 -3.50 20.36 1.94
N ASN A 56 -2.17 20.24 2.07
CA ASN A 56 -1.52 19.99 3.36
C ASN A 56 -1.76 21.13 4.34
N THR A 57 -1.81 22.37 3.86
CA THR A 57 -2.09 23.55 4.70
C THR A 57 -3.51 23.50 5.26
N ALA A 58 -4.51 23.23 4.40
CA ALA A 58 -5.89 23.09 4.84
C ALA A 58 -6.07 21.95 5.85
N LEU A 59 -5.50 20.77 5.57
CA LEU A 59 -5.58 19.62 6.46
C LEU A 59 -4.91 19.88 7.82
N ARG A 60 -3.80 20.62 7.86
CA ARG A 60 -3.14 21.02 9.12
C ARG A 60 -3.97 22.01 9.92
N ALA A 61 -4.59 22.98 9.26
CA ALA A 61 -5.51 23.91 9.91
C ALA A 61 -6.73 23.19 10.48
N LEU A 62 -7.25 22.19 9.77
CA LEU A 62 -8.31 21.33 10.29
C LEU A 62 -7.84 20.52 11.51
N ALA A 63 -6.63 19.95 11.43
CA ALA A 63 -6.04 19.14 12.50
C ALA A 63 -5.69 19.94 13.77
N SER A 64 -5.57 21.26 13.71
CA SER A 64 -5.39 22.10 14.90
C SER A 64 -6.71 22.36 15.63
N ILE A 65 -7.84 22.28 14.92
CA ILE A 65 -9.18 22.51 15.48
C ILE A 65 -9.74 21.23 16.10
N PHE A 66 -9.49 20.08 15.48
CA PHE A 66 -9.96 18.79 16.00
C PHE A 66 -8.90 18.13 16.89
N PRO A 67 -9.25 17.67 18.11
CA PRO A 67 -8.37 16.83 18.89
C PRO A 67 -8.01 15.60 18.06
N LYS A 68 -6.73 15.20 18.05
CA LYS A 68 -6.25 14.01 17.32
C LYS A 68 -7.17 12.83 17.65
N HIS A 69 -8.05 12.47 16.71
CA HIS A 69 -8.72 11.19 16.78
C HIS A 69 -7.60 10.18 16.57
N ARG A 70 -7.16 9.54 17.66
CA ARG A 70 -6.25 8.40 17.57
C ARG A 70 -7.00 7.37 16.75
N LEU A 71 -6.65 7.27 15.47
CA LEU A 71 -7.10 6.15 14.65
C LEU A 71 -6.57 4.92 15.38
N GLU A 72 -7.46 4.24 16.08
CA GLU A 72 -7.11 3.01 16.78
C GLU A 72 -6.54 2.07 15.72
N GLU A 73 -5.26 1.73 15.88
CA GLU A 73 -4.63 0.68 15.09
C GLU A 73 -5.39 -0.62 15.38
N LYS A 74 -6.34 -0.97 14.52
CA LYS A 74 -7.07 -2.25 14.56
C LYS A 74 -6.17 -3.42 14.13
N THR A 75 -4.92 -3.46 14.56
CA THR A 75 -3.92 -4.49 14.20
C THR A 75 -3.55 -5.41 15.37
N LYS A 76 -4.50 -5.71 16.28
CA LYS A 76 -4.31 -6.78 17.28
C LYS A 76 -5.44 -7.81 17.43
N LYS A 77 -6.55 -7.76 16.67
CA LYS A 77 -7.63 -8.76 16.79
C LYS A 77 -7.66 -9.87 15.71
N SER A 78 -6.76 -9.87 14.72
CA SER A 78 -6.70 -10.97 13.73
C SER A 78 -5.73 -12.11 14.09
N SER A 79 -4.93 -11.99 15.15
CA SER A 79 -3.91 -12.99 15.50
C SER A 79 -4.39 -14.11 16.44
N LEU A 80 -5.61 -14.05 16.98
CA LEU A 80 -6.07 -15.00 18.00
C LEU A 80 -7.08 -16.05 17.50
N ILE A 81 -7.26 -16.21 16.18
CA ILE A 81 -8.24 -17.18 15.65
C ILE A 81 -7.63 -18.40 14.94
N ASN A 82 -6.32 -18.48 14.72
CA ASN A 82 -5.72 -19.56 13.93
C ASN A 82 -4.67 -20.38 14.70
N HIS A 83 -5.02 -20.96 15.85
CA HIS A 83 -4.26 -22.12 16.36
C HIS A 83 -5.11 -23.20 17.08
N ALA A 84 -6.43 -23.04 17.18
CA ALA A 84 -7.29 -23.95 17.96
C ALA A 84 -8.03 -25.01 17.12
N THR A 85 -7.47 -25.44 15.98
CA THR A 85 -8.11 -26.43 15.09
C THR A 85 -7.19 -27.58 14.65
N MET A 86 -6.23 -27.99 15.49
CA MET A 86 -5.62 -29.32 15.36
C MET A 86 -5.62 -30.00 16.73
N ALA A 87 -6.78 -30.56 17.07
CA ALA A 87 -6.89 -31.73 17.94
C ALA A 87 -7.30 -32.91 17.03
#